data_AF-A0AA86RNA9-F1
#
_entry.id   AF-A0AA86RNA9-F1
#
_cell.length_a   1.000
_cell.length_b   1.000
_cell.length_c   1.000
_cell.angle_alpha   90.00
_cell.angle_beta   90.00
_cell.angle_gamma   90.00
#
_symmetry.space_group_name_H-M   'P 1'
#
loop_
_entity.id
_entity.type
_entity.pdbx_description
1 polymer ?
#
loop_
_entity_poly.entity_id
_entity_poly.type
_entity_poly.pdbx_seq_one_letter_code
_entity_poly.pdbx_strand_id
1 'polypeptide(L)'
;MRLEELHLSGNQGIDITPLQYVKSIRKLNIGYCGVHSIAALCTLNNLEELIAYDNVITDIWPLQYLNQLKIVDLQLNRIKDFSLIQNNPNFSQFNISNQLDSTTDETQVSNKIQCVDGATITLRKNSPRQLSIM
;
A
#
# COMPACT_ATOMS: atom_id res chain seq x y z
N MET A 1 -19.73 25.42 -3.63
CA MET A 1 -19.67 24.02 -3.15
C MET A 1 -18.20 23.63 -3.08
N ARG A 2 -17.73 23.06 -1.97
CA ARG A 2 -16.36 22.54 -1.85
C ARG A 2 -16.42 21.02 -1.95
N LEU A 3 -15.47 20.42 -2.65
CA LEU A 3 -15.37 18.96 -2.74
C LEU A 3 -14.67 18.44 -1.49
N GLU A 4 -15.40 17.73 -0.63
CA GLU A 4 -14.88 17.16 0.62
C GLU A 4 -14.68 15.65 0.55
N GLU A 5 -15.45 14.97 -0.30
CA GLU A 5 -15.38 13.52 -0.47
C GLU A 5 -15.16 13.20 -1.94
N LEU A 6 -14.18 12.35 -2.23
CA LEU A 6 -13.81 11.98 -3.59
C LEU A 6 -13.61 10.47 -3.69
N HIS A 7 -14.42 9.84 -4.55
CA HIS A 7 -14.36 8.40 -4.83
C HIS A 7 -13.86 8.17 -6.25
N LEU A 8 -12.70 7.55 -6.35
CA LEU A 8 -12.00 7.22 -7.59
C LEU A 8 -11.71 5.72 -7.70
N SER A 9 -12.22 4.89 -6.79
CA SER A 9 -11.96 3.45 -6.75
C SER A 9 -12.30 2.77 -8.08
N GLY A 10 -11.46 1.84 -8.52
CA GLY A 10 -11.64 1.10 -9.77
C GLY A 10 -11.10 1.80 -11.02
N ASN A 11 -10.63 3.04 -10.90
CA ASN A 11 -10.00 3.75 -12.02
C ASN A 11 -8.52 3.36 -12.12
N GLN A 12 -8.26 2.22 -12.77
CA GLN A 12 -6.91 1.70 -12.99
C GLN A 12 -6.04 2.70 -13.78
N GLY A 13 -4.81 2.91 -13.33
CA GLY A 13 -3.83 3.79 -13.97
C GLY A 13 -4.13 5.28 -13.81
N ILE A 14 -4.96 5.66 -12.82
CA ILE A 14 -5.30 7.05 -12.58
C ILE A 14 -4.09 7.89 -12.13
N ASP A 15 -3.95 9.07 -12.73
CA ASP A 15 -3.03 10.10 -12.25
C ASP A 15 -3.68 10.89 -11.10
N ILE A 16 -3.15 10.72 -9.89
CA ILE A 16 -3.60 11.45 -8.70
C ILE A 16 -2.80 12.72 -8.42
N THR A 17 -1.81 13.08 -9.25
CA THR A 17 -1.02 14.31 -9.08
C THR A 17 -1.89 15.57 -8.95
N PRO A 18 -3.00 15.75 -9.70
CA PRO A 18 -3.85 16.93 -9.55
C PRO A 18 -4.50 17.08 -8.17
N LEU A 19 -4.60 16.01 -7.37
CA LEU A 19 -5.23 16.07 -6.06
C LEU A 19 -4.53 17.03 -5.10
N GLN A 20 -3.24 17.32 -5.30
CA GLN A 20 -2.49 18.28 -4.48
C GLN A 20 -3.12 19.70 -4.42
N TYR A 21 -3.97 20.05 -5.39
CA TYR A 21 -4.64 21.34 -5.44
C TYR A 21 -5.99 21.36 -4.71
N VAL A 22 -6.54 20.20 -4.36
CA VAL A 22 -7.89 20.06 -3.79
C VAL A 22 -7.81 19.89 -2.26
N LYS A 23 -7.25 20.89 -1.58
CA LYS A 23 -7.02 20.87 -0.12
C LYS A 23 -8.28 20.76 0.74
N SER A 24 -9.48 20.86 0.15
CA SER A 24 -10.74 20.67 0.85
C SER A 24 -11.12 19.20 1.06
N ILE A 25 -10.44 18.25 0.41
CA ILE A 25 -10.74 16.81 0.55
C ILE A 25 -10.49 16.39 2.01
N ARG A 26 -11.51 15.73 2.57
CA ARG A 26 -11.52 15.10 3.89
C ARG A 26 -11.60 13.58 3.79
N LYS A 27 -12.25 13.04 2.76
CA LYS A 27 -12.29 11.60 2.49
C LYS A 27 -11.88 11.31 1.06
N LEU A 28 -10.91 10.41 0.90
CA LEU A 28 -10.40 10.00 -0.39
C LEU A 28 -10.44 8.47 -0.51
N ASN A 29 -11.11 7.98 -1.55
CA ASN A 29 -11.07 6.57 -1.91
C ASN A 29 -10.42 6.41 -3.29
N ILE A 30 -9.24 5.81 -3.30
CA ILE A 30 -8.41 5.45 -4.46
C ILE A 30 -8.07 3.95 -4.44
N GLY A 31 -8.92 3.11 -3.85
CA GLY A 31 -8.70 1.67 -3.80
C GLY A 31 -8.87 1.00 -5.16
N TYR A 32 -8.07 -0.03 -5.44
CA TYR A 32 -8.10 -0.74 -6.73
C TYR A 32 -7.90 0.21 -7.93
N CYS A 33 -6.81 0.99 -7.91
CA CYS A 33 -6.51 1.99 -8.94
C CYS A 33 -5.12 1.83 -9.58
N GLY A 34 -4.30 0.88 -9.11
CA GLY A 34 -2.92 0.71 -9.60
C GLY A 34 -1.99 1.87 -9.20
N VAL A 35 -2.32 2.61 -8.13
CA VAL A 35 -1.52 3.74 -7.64
C VAL A 35 -0.19 3.22 -7.10
N HIS A 36 0.91 3.80 -7.60
CA HIS A 36 2.26 3.47 -7.13
C HIS A 36 2.79 4.45 -6.07
N SER A 37 2.41 5.74 -6.18
CA SER A 37 2.89 6.79 -5.30
C SER A 37 1.73 7.65 -4.84
N ILE A 38 1.72 7.95 -3.54
CA ILE A 38 0.77 8.87 -2.90
C ILE A 38 1.41 10.22 -2.55
N ALA A 39 2.54 10.58 -3.18
CA ALA A 39 3.25 11.84 -2.93
C ALA A 39 2.36 13.08 -3.04
N ALA A 40 1.39 13.06 -3.97
CA ALA A 40 0.44 14.16 -4.19
C ALA A 40 -0.42 14.48 -2.95
N LEU A 41 -0.56 13.54 -2.01
CA LEU A 41 -1.41 13.70 -0.83
C LEU A 41 -0.77 14.60 0.23
N CYS A 42 0.54 14.87 0.20
CA CYS A 42 1.27 15.60 1.26
C CYS A 42 0.72 17.01 1.58
N THR A 43 -0.11 17.57 0.71
CA THR A 43 -0.73 18.89 0.87
C THR A 43 -2.17 18.84 1.39
N LEU A 44 -2.76 17.65 1.51
CA LEU A 44 -4.15 17.42 1.93
C LEU A 44 -4.27 17.39 3.44
N ASN A 45 -3.88 18.48 4.10
CA ASN A 45 -3.81 18.57 5.57
C ASN A 45 -5.16 18.39 6.27
N ASN A 46 -6.28 18.47 5.53
CA ASN A 46 -7.63 18.23 6.03
C ASN A 46 -8.11 16.79 5.81
N LEU A 47 -7.29 15.91 5.22
CA LEU A 47 -7.66 14.52 4.98
C LEU A 47 -7.82 13.78 6.31
N GLU A 48 -8.99 13.20 6.52
CA GLU A 48 -9.38 12.46 7.71
C GLU A 48 -9.47 10.95 7.46
N GLU A 49 -9.81 10.57 6.22
CA GLU A 49 -9.97 9.18 5.79
C GLU A 49 -9.31 8.94 4.43
N LEU A 50 -8.45 7.92 4.36
CA LEU A 50 -7.82 7.44 3.13
C LEU A 50 -8.10 5.94 2.95
N ILE A 51 -8.82 5.61 1.88
CA ILE A 51 -9.04 4.24 1.43
C ILE A 51 -8.21 4.02 0.17
N ALA A 52 -7.12 3.25 0.28
CA ALA A 52 -6.15 3.02 -0.78
C ALA A 52 -5.72 1.55 -0.88
N TYR A 53 -6.61 0.62 -0.51
CA TYR A 53 -6.40 -0.82 -0.62
C TYR A 53 -6.19 -1.26 -2.08
N ASP A 54 -5.51 -2.40 -2.27
CA ASP A 54 -5.28 -3.04 -3.57
C ASP A 54 -4.67 -2.06 -4.60
N ASN A 55 -3.45 -1.64 -4.28
CA ASN A 55 -2.63 -0.76 -5.11
C ASN A 55 -1.18 -1.31 -5.10
N VAL A 56 -0.25 -0.57 -5.69
CA VAL A 56 1.17 -0.94 -5.72
C VAL A 56 2.03 0.09 -4.98
N ILE A 57 1.48 0.68 -3.92
CA ILE A 57 2.15 1.66 -3.06
C ILE A 57 3.26 0.97 -2.29
N THR A 58 4.46 1.56 -2.31
CA THR A 58 5.64 1.04 -1.60
C THR A 58 6.08 1.93 -0.44
N ASP A 59 5.76 3.23 -0.51
CA ASP A 59 6.18 4.24 0.45
C ASP A 59 4.99 5.10 0.88
N ILE A 60 4.92 5.36 2.18
CA ILE A 60 3.85 6.09 2.86
C ILE A 60 4.34 7.35 3.58
N TRP A 61 5.56 7.83 3.28
CA TRP A 61 6.09 9.09 3.79
C TRP A 61 5.12 10.29 3.72
N PRO A 62 4.21 10.45 2.72
CA PRO A 62 3.32 11.60 2.68
C PRO A 62 2.33 11.65 3.85
N LEU A 63 2.02 10.49 4.46
CA LEU A 63 1.08 10.40 5.58
C LEU A 63 1.57 11.17 6.81
N GLN A 64 2.88 11.41 6.95
CA GLN A 64 3.45 12.15 8.08
C GLN A 64 2.98 13.62 8.13
N TYR A 65 2.50 14.18 7.01
CA TYR A 65 2.00 15.56 6.94
C TYR A 65 0.48 15.66 7.17
N LEU A 66 -0.23 14.53 7.17
CA LEU A 66 -1.69 14.48 7.23
C LEU A 66 -2.16 14.41 8.68
N ASN A 67 -1.96 15.51 9.40
CA ASN A 67 -2.20 15.59 10.85
C ASN A 67 -3.64 15.31 11.28
N GLN A 68 -4.61 15.40 10.36
CA GLN A 68 -6.01 15.11 10.61
C GLN A 68 -6.42 13.67 10.25
N LEU A 69 -5.51 12.88 9.66
CA LEU A 69 -5.80 11.54 9.17
C LEU A 69 -6.00 10.58 10.35
N LYS A 70 -7.16 9.94 10.40
CA LYS A 70 -7.58 9.05 11.49
C LYS A 70 -7.87 7.64 11.03
N ILE A 71 -8.31 7.49 9.78
CA ILE A 71 -8.70 6.21 9.19
C ILE A 71 -7.85 5.98 7.94
N VAL A 72 -7.15 4.85 7.89
CA VAL A 72 -6.31 4.49 6.75
C VAL A 72 -6.45 3.02 6.39
N ASP A 73 -6.76 2.72 5.13
CA ASP A 73 -6.73 1.36 4.59
C ASP A 73 -5.71 1.28 3.47
N LEU A 74 -4.64 0.51 3.72
CA LEU A 74 -3.53 0.24 2.80
C LEU A 74 -3.34 -1.26 2.60
N GLN A 75 -4.38 -2.06 2.85
CA GLN A 75 -4.34 -3.51 2.60
C GLN A 75 -3.95 -3.80 1.14
N LEU A 76 -3.27 -4.93 0.88
CA LEU A 76 -2.93 -5.33 -0.49
C LEU A 76 -2.10 -4.27 -1.23
N ASN A 77 -1.09 -3.72 -0.57
CA ASN A 77 -0.07 -2.86 -1.19
C ASN A 77 1.30 -3.55 -1.15
N ARG A 78 2.40 -2.82 -1.34
CA ARG A 78 3.78 -3.34 -1.31
C ARG A 78 4.64 -2.62 -0.26
N ILE A 79 4.02 -2.16 0.83
CA ILE A 79 4.64 -1.36 1.87
C ILE A 79 5.44 -2.29 2.80
N LYS A 80 6.73 -1.99 2.99
CA LYS A 80 7.62 -2.78 3.87
C LYS A 80 7.87 -2.13 5.22
N ASP A 81 7.90 -0.79 5.25
CA ASP A 81 8.05 -0.02 6.46
C ASP A 81 6.73 0.66 6.82
N PHE A 82 6.13 0.20 7.91
CA PHE A 82 4.87 0.71 8.45
C PHE A 82 5.06 1.42 9.81
N SER A 83 6.31 1.78 10.16
CA SER A 83 6.63 2.47 11.42
C SER A 83 5.89 3.81 11.57
N LEU A 84 5.62 4.49 10.45
CA LEU A 84 4.83 5.73 10.39
C LEU A 84 3.37 5.57 10.84
N ILE A 85 2.81 4.36 10.73
CA ILE A 85 1.43 4.07 11.14
C ILE A 85 1.40 3.50 12.55
N GLN A 86 2.28 2.55 12.87
CA GLN A 86 2.29 1.89 14.18
C GLN A 86 2.58 2.84 15.35
N ASN A 87 3.41 3.86 15.13
CA ASN A 87 3.85 4.77 16.19
C ASN A 87 3.08 6.09 16.22
N ASN A 88 2.05 6.26 15.39
CA ASN A 88 1.32 7.51 15.29
C ASN A 88 0.01 7.44 16.10
N PRO A 89 -0.11 8.20 17.20
CA PRO A 89 -1.26 8.15 18.10
C PRO A 89 -2.54 8.75 17.52
N ASN A 90 -2.48 9.42 16.37
CA ASN A 90 -3.64 10.04 15.75
C ASN A 90 -4.51 9.04 14.96
N PHE A 91 -3.98 7.87 14.60
CA PHE A 91 -4.76 6.85 13.90
C PHE A 91 -5.75 6.17 14.86
N SER A 92 -7.03 6.30 14.54
CA SER A 92 -8.11 5.60 15.24
C SER A 92 -8.35 4.21 14.67
N GLN A 93 -8.15 4.06 13.35
CA GLN A 93 -8.34 2.80 12.63
C GLN A 93 -7.30 2.72 11.50
N PHE A 94 -6.60 1.60 11.41
CA PHE A 94 -5.69 1.34 10.30
C PHE A 94 -5.74 -0.13 9.86
N ASN A 95 -5.58 -0.36 8.56
CA ASN A 95 -5.37 -1.69 8.00
C ASN A 95 -4.15 -1.67 7.07
N ILE A 96 -3.16 -2.51 7.38
CA ILE A 96 -1.93 -2.67 6.57
C ILE A 96 -1.64 -4.14 6.27
N SER A 97 -2.65 -5.01 6.42
CA SER A 97 -2.48 -6.45 6.20
C SER A 97 -2.24 -6.79 4.73
N ASN A 98 -1.77 -8.02 4.48
CA ASN A 98 -1.62 -8.59 3.13
C ASN A 98 -0.73 -7.76 2.18
N GLN A 99 0.40 -7.25 2.66
CA GLN A 99 1.38 -6.60 1.79
C GLN A 99 2.01 -7.65 0.84
N LEU A 100 2.00 -7.35 -0.46
CA LEU A 100 2.56 -8.15 -1.53
C LEU A 100 4.07 -7.91 -1.60
N ASP A 101 4.85 -8.98 -1.54
CA ASP A 101 6.28 -8.90 -1.78
C ASP A 101 6.56 -8.54 -3.23
N SER A 102 7.47 -7.58 -3.45
CA SER A 102 7.98 -7.14 -4.76
C SER A 102 8.64 -8.26 -5.58
N THR A 103 8.71 -9.49 -5.06
CA THR A 103 9.26 -10.69 -5.70
C THR A 103 8.20 -11.63 -6.25
N THR A 104 6.91 -11.29 -6.15
CA THR A 104 5.86 -11.99 -6.89
C THR A 104 5.77 -11.41 -8.30
N ASP A 105 6.78 -11.74 -9.12
CA ASP A 105 6.48 -12.01 -10.52
C ASP A 105 5.28 -12.97 -10.54
N GLU A 106 4.33 -12.73 -11.44
CA GLU A 106 3.05 -13.47 -11.58
C GLU A 106 3.20 -14.97 -11.91
N THR A 107 4.37 -15.58 -11.66
CA THR A 107 4.68 -16.99 -11.92
C THR A 107 4.69 -17.88 -10.68
N GLN A 108 4.46 -17.35 -9.47
CA GLN A 108 4.38 -18.14 -8.23
C GLN A 108 2.96 -18.14 -7.65
N VAL A 109 1.98 -18.57 -8.45
CA VAL A 109 0.77 -19.22 -7.90
C VAL A 109 1.21 -20.56 -7.32
N SER A 110 1.56 -20.57 -6.04
CA SER A 110 1.67 -21.81 -5.28
C SER A 110 1.20 -21.57 -3.86
N ASN A 111 -0.02 -22.04 -3.62
CA ASN A 111 -0.68 -22.23 -2.34
C ASN A 111 0.30 -22.35 -1.17
N LYS A 112 0.26 -21.38 -0.26
CA LYS A 112 0.94 -21.48 1.04
C LYS A 112 -0.11 -21.57 2.14
N ILE A 113 -0.70 -22.76 2.30
CA ILE A 113 -1.35 -23.15 3.56
C ILE A 113 -0.23 -23.55 4.53
N GLN A 114 -0.25 -23.02 5.75
CA GLN A 114 0.77 -23.32 6.76
C GLN A 114 0.26 -24.29 7.83
N CYS A 115 1.16 -25.20 8.22
CA CYS A 115 1.24 -26.03 9.45
C CYS A 115 0.35 -27.28 9.54
N VAL A 116 0.74 -28.44 10.12
CA VAL A 116 1.99 -29.13 10.52
C VAL A 116 1.60 -30.60 10.80
N ASP A 117 2.40 -31.61 10.40
CA ASP A 117 2.86 -32.68 11.32
C ASP A 117 3.92 -33.60 10.66
N GLY A 118 4.78 -34.18 11.50
CA GLY A 118 6.07 -34.75 11.12
C GLY A 118 6.08 -35.93 10.13
N ALA A 119 6.81 -35.76 9.03
CA ALA A 119 7.71 -36.75 8.42
C ALA A 119 8.53 -36.07 7.31
N THR A 120 9.84 -35.94 7.55
CA THR A 120 10.95 -35.65 6.61
C THR A 120 10.64 -34.81 5.35
N ILE A 121 11.03 -33.53 5.36
CA ILE A 121 11.10 -32.69 4.15
C ILE A 121 12.56 -32.59 3.69
N THR A 122 12.88 -33.16 2.53
CA THR A 122 14.19 -32.98 1.88
C THR A 122 14.27 -31.58 1.27
N LEU A 123 15.15 -30.73 1.80
CA LEU A 123 15.47 -29.42 1.23
C LEU A 123 16.40 -29.60 0.01
N ARG A 124 15.93 -29.45 -1.23
CA ARG A 124 16.83 -29.17 -2.36
C ARG A 124 17.07 -27.67 -2.44
N LYS A 125 18.29 -27.24 -2.12
CA LYS A 125 18.78 -25.87 -2.31
C LYS A 125 19.06 -25.65 -3.80
N ASN A 126 18.36 -24.74 -4.47
CA ASN A 126 18.82 -24.21 -5.74
C ASN A 126 19.92 -23.18 -5.45
N SER A 127 21.15 -23.50 -5.83
CA SER A 127 22.30 -22.60 -5.75
C SER A 127 22.18 -21.49 -6.80
N PRO A 128 22.30 -20.19 -6.44
CA PRO A 128 22.49 -19.14 -7.43
C PRO A 128 24.00 -18.94 -7.62
N ARG A 129 24.52 -19.22 -8.83
CA ARG A 129 25.68 -18.58 -9.48
C ARG A 129 26.23 -19.44 -10.62
N GLN A 130 26.06 -18.99 -11.85
CA GLN A 130 27.18 -18.69 -12.74
C GLN A 130 26.71 -17.62 -13.75
N LEU A 131 27.26 -16.42 -13.63
CA LEU A 131 27.36 -15.48 -14.73
C LEU A 131 28.73 -15.76 -15.36
N SER A 132 28.78 -16.52 -16.45
CA SER A 132 29.96 -16.57 -17.32
C SER A 132 29.80 -15.48 -18.37
N ILE A 133 30.59 -14.42 -18.23
CA ILE A 133 30.86 -13.50 -19.33
C ILE A 133 32.16 -14.02 -19.97
N MET A 134 32.15 -14.17 -21.29
CA MET A 134 33.32 -14.51 -22.11
C MET A 134 34.45 -13.48 -21.94
#